data_AF-A0A165T569-F1
#
_entry.id   AF-A0A165T569-F1
#
_cell.length_a   1.000
_cell.length_b   1.000
_cell.length_c   1.000
_cell.angle_alpha   90.00
_cell.angle_beta   90.00
_cell.angle_gamma   90.00
#
_symmetry.space_group_name_H-M   'P 1'
#
loop_
_entity.id
_entity.type
_entity.pdbx_description
1 polymer ?
#
loop_
_entity_poly.entity_id
_entity_poly.type
_entity_poly.pdbx_seq_one_letter_code
_entity_poly.pdbx_strand_id
1 'polypeptide(L)'
;MSGLPPCPACGSTYTYEDRDQFVCPECAHEWPQVAAAEESDARVIKDANGNPLADGDTVTVIKDLKVKGSSSVVKVGTKVKNIRLVDGDHDIDCKIDGIGAMKLKSQFVKKA
;
A
#
# COMPACT_ATOMS: atom_id res chain seq x y z
N MET A 1 29.91 29.14 4.04
CA MET A 1 28.98 28.64 5.08
C MET A 1 28.29 27.43 4.49
N SER A 2 28.71 26.24 4.92
CA SER A 2 28.18 24.97 4.45
C SER A 2 26.69 24.93 4.78
N GLY A 3 25.82 24.89 3.78
CA GLY A 3 24.36 24.92 3.94
C GLY A 3 23.76 23.59 4.42
N LEU A 4 24.50 22.82 5.20
CA LEU A 4 24.13 21.47 5.64
C LEU A 4 23.39 21.52 6.98
N PRO A 5 22.43 20.60 7.22
CA PRO A 5 21.67 20.60 8.47
C PRO A 5 22.58 20.25 9.66
N PRO A 6 22.37 20.87 10.84
CA PRO A 6 23.07 20.47 12.05
C PRO A 6 22.70 19.04 12.45
N CYS A 7 23.60 18.38 13.17
CA CYS A 7 23.38 17.02 13.62
C CYS A 7 22.19 16.92 14.60
N PRO A 8 21.23 15.99 14.39
CA PRO A 8 20.07 15.83 15.27
C PRO A 8 20.42 15.26 16.65
N ALA A 9 21.55 14.56 16.79
CA ALA A 9 21.96 13.94 18.03
C ALA A 9 22.73 14.89 18.97
N CYS A 10 23.55 15.78 18.43
CA CYS A 10 24.43 16.65 19.22
C CYS A 10 24.31 18.16 18.91
N GLY A 11 23.54 18.56 17.89
CA GLY A 11 23.37 19.97 17.52
C GLY A 11 24.59 20.61 16.84
N SER A 12 25.61 19.83 16.53
CA SER A 12 26.83 20.31 15.87
C SER A 12 26.54 20.80 14.45
N THR A 13 27.16 21.92 14.06
CA THR A 13 27.08 22.48 12.70
C THR A 13 28.09 21.86 11.74
N TYR A 14 28.97 20.98 12.24
CA TYR A 14 30.04 20.35 11.47
C TYR A 14 29.60 19.03 10.82
N THR A 15 28.43 19.01 10.20
CA THR A 15 27.97 17.86 9.41
C THR A 15 28.71 17.81 8.08
N TYR A 16 29.13 16.62 7.64
CA TYR A 16 29.62 16.39 6.28
C TYR A 16 28.78 15.34 5.57
N GLU A 17 28.85 15.33 4.24
CA GLU A 17 28.20 14.33 3.40
C GLU A 17 29.14 13.18 3.07
N ASP A 18 28.70 11.95 3.31
CA ASP A 18 29.31 10.74 2.77
C ASP A 18 28.27 10.01 1.90
N ARG A 19 28.41 10.22 0.59
CA ARG A 19 27.45 9.74 -0.43
C ARG A 19 26.02 10.21 -0.11
N ASP A 20 25.11 9.27 0.13
CA ASP A 20 23.69 9.53 0.40
C ASP A 20 23.38 9.73 1.89
N GLN A 21 24.42 9.86 2.75
CA GLN A 21 24.27 10.07 4.19
C GLN A 21 24.97 11.34 4.65
N PHE A 22 24.38 11.98 5.66
CA PHE A 22 25.02 12.98 6.50
C PHE A 22 25.69 12.29 7.68
N VAL A 23 26.93 12.67 7.96
CA VAL A 23 27.73 12.12 9.05
C VAL A 23 28.22 13.25 9.95
N CYS A 24 28.05 13.07 11.25
CA CYS A 24 28.59 13.98 12.25
C CYS A 24 29.93 13.46 12.81
N PRO A 25 31.04 14.22 12.69
CA PRO A 25 32.36 13.80 13.16
C PRO A 25 32.50 13.87 14.70
N GLU A 26 31.64 14.61 15.40
CA GLU A 26 31.73 14.74 16.87
C GLU A 26 31.06 13.59 17.61
N CYS A 27 29.98 13.02 17.06
CA CYS A 27 29.22 11.95 17.70
C CYS A 27 29.13 10.66 16.88
N ALA A 28 29.76 10.63 15.69
CA ALA A 28 29.69 9.52 14.74
C ALA A 28 28.26 9.12 14.37
N HIS A 29 27.30 10.05 14.45
CA HIS A 29 25.93 9.80 14.06
C HIS A 29 25.79 9.95 12.54
N GLU A 30 25.21 8.93 11.92
CA GLU A 30 24.97 8.84 10.47
C GLU A 30 23.45 8.86 10.25
N TRP A 31 22.98 9.75 9.37
CA TRP A 31 21.56 9.83 9.00
C TRP A 31 21.42 10.13 7.51
N PRO A 32 20.33 9.71 6.85
CA PRO A 32 20.23 9.83 5.40
C PRO A 32 20.02 11.29 4.96
N GLN A 33 20.59 11.68 3.81
CA GLN A 33 20.47 13.04 3.27
C GLN A 33 19.05 13.40 2.85
N VAL A 34 18.38 12.40 2.31
CA VAL A 34 16.96 12.42 2.00
C VAL A 34 16.35 11.47 3.02
N ALA A 35 15.35 11.91 3.80
CA ALA A 35 14.56 10.97 4.60
C ALA A 35 14.20 9.82 3.67
N ALA A 36 14.73 8.62 3.93
CA ALA A 36 14.52 7.47 3.09
C ALA A 36 13.01 7.45 2.83
N ALA A 37 12.63 7.77 1.59
CA ALA A 37 11.29 7.50 1.15
C ALA A 37 11.23 5.99 1.33
N GLU A 38 10.52 5.57 2.38
CA GLU A 38 10.13 4.18 2.51
C GLU A 38 9.34 3.93 1.24
N GLU A 39 10.03 3.46 0.20
CA GLU A 39 9.46 2.77 -0.95
C GLU A 39 8.94 1.43 -0.45
N SER A 40 8.01 1.48 0.50
CA SER A 40 6.80 0.70 0.35
C SER A 40 5.86 1.52 -0.55
N ASP A 41 6.26 1.72 -1.81
CA ASP A 41 5.31 1.90 -2.92
C ASP A 41 4.60 0.56 -3.19
N ALA A 42 4.24 -0.18 -2.13
CA ALA A 42 3.18 -1.14 -2.18
C ALA A 42 1.94 -0.28 -2.36
N ARG A 43 1.59 0.03 -3.62
CA ARG A 43 0.42 0.81 -3.97
C ARG A 43 -0.73 0.34 -3.10
N VAL A 44 -1.06 1.15 -2.11
CA VAL A 44 -2.03 0.78 -1.10
C VAL A 44 -3.37 0.77 -1.81
N ILE A 45 -3.82 -0.42 -2.21
CA ILE A 45 -5.13 -0.60 -2.82
C ILE A 45 -6.14 -0.35 -1.72
N LYS A 46 -6.85 0.77 -1.86
CA LYS A 46 -7.85 1.20 -0.89
C LYS A 46 -9.21 0.70 -1.31
N ASP A 47 -9.99 0.24 -0.35
CA ASP A 47 -11.39 -0.10 -0.58
C ASP A 47 -12.25 1.15 -0.86
N ALA A 48 -13.55 0.97 -1.11
CA ALA A 48 -14.50 2.06 -1.34
C ALA A 48 -14.61 3.08 -0.18
N ASN A 49 -14.16 2.71 1.03
CA ASN A 49 -14.18 3.54 2.22
C ASN A 49 -12.79 4.16 2.54
N GLY A 50 -11.77 3.88 1.71
CA GLY A 50 -10.42 4.36 1.91
C GLY A 50 -9.53 3.48 2.79
N ASN A 51 -9.99 2.28 3.19
CA ASN A 51 -9.20 1.38 4.02
C ASN A 51 -8.14 0.64 3.17
N PRO A 52 -6.89 0.54 3.65
CA PRO A 52 -5.87 -0.26 2.99
C PRO A 52 -6.25 -1.75 3.02
N LEU A 53 -6.21 -2.38 1.85
CA LEU A 53 -6.33 -3.82 1.69
C LEU A 53 -4.93 -4.45 1.65
N ALA A 54 -4.83 -5.67 2.16
CA ALA A 54 -3.64 -6.51 2.06
C ALA A 54 -3.97 -7.85 1.40
N ASP A 55 -2.94 -8.54 0.89
CA ASP A 55 -3.08 -9.92 0.46
C ASP A 55 -3.56 -10.81 1.62
N GLY A 56 -4.53 -11.69 1.34
CA GLY A 56 -5.15 -12.56 2.32
C GLY A 56 -6.34 -11.96 3.07
N ASP A 57 -6.65 -10.68 2.90
CA ASP A 57 -7.78 -10.03 3.57
C ASP A 57 -9.15 -10.61 3.12
N THR A 58 -10.17 -10.27 3.91
CA THR A 58 -11.57 -10.55 3.56
C THR A 58 -12.27 -9.25 3.17
N VAL A 59 -12.94 -9.28 2.03
CA VAL A 59 -13.72 -8.13 1.53
C VAL A 59 -15.19 -8.48 1.34
N THR A 60 -16.04 -7.47 1.43
CA THR A 60 -17.47 -7.58 1.19
C THR A 60 -17.85 -6.68 0.01
N VAL A 61 -18.65 -7.20 -0.90
CA VAL A 61 -19.14 -6.41 -2.04
C VAL A 61 -20.25 -5.45 -1.60
N ILE A 62 -20.16 -4.18 -1.99
CA ILE A 62 -21.13 -3.13 -1.59
C ILE A 62 -22.26 -2.89 -2.60
N LYS A 63 -22.15 -3.41 -3.83
CA LYS A 63 -23.15 -3.24 -4.90
C LYS A 63 -23.38 -4.54 -5.65
N ASP A 64 -24.56 -4.70 -6.24
CA ASP A 64 -24.85 -5.85 -7.07
C ASP A 64 -24.06 -5.77 -8.39
N LEU A 65 -23.26 -6.80 -8.67
CA LEU A 65 -22.46 -6.90 -9.87
C LEU A 65 -22.93 -8.11 -10.69
N LYS A 66 -23.41 -7.84 -11.91
CA LYS A 66 -23.71 -8.87 -12.88
C LYS A 66 -22.42 -9.28 -13.58
N VAL A 67 -22.04 -10.54 -13.46
CA VAL A 67 -20.85 -11.08 -14.12
C VAL A 67 -21.17 -11.27 -15.61
N LYS A 68 -20.44 -10.59 -16.49
CA LYS A 68 -20.56 -10.82 -17.94
C LYS A 68 -20.11 -12.25 -18.26
N GLY A 69 -20.96 -13.02 -18.92
CA GLY A 69 -20.66 -14.41 -19.30
C GLY A 69 -21.15 -15.49 -18.33
N SER A 70 -21.77 -15.13 -17.21
CA SER A 70 -22.48 -16.10 -16.36
C SER A 70 -23.88 -15.61 -15.99
N SER A 71 -24.78 -16.53 -15.65
CA SER A 71 -26.10 -16.21 -15.08
C SER A 71 -26.03 -15.82 -13.60
N SER A 72 -24.85 -15.92 -12.98
CA SER A 72 -24.62 -15.64 -11.57
C SER A 72 -24.49 -14.13 -11.33
N VAL A 73 -25.21 -13.65 -10.33
CA VAL A 73 -25.14 -12.25 -9.86
C VAL A 73 -24.44 -12.25 -8.51
N VAL A 74 -23.36 -11.48 -8.40
CA VAL A 74 -22.71 -11.22 -7.11
C VAL A 74 -23.56 -10.18 -6.41
N LYS A 75 -24.31 -10.63 -5.40
CA LYS A 75 -25.19 -9.74 -4.63
C LYS A 75 -24.38 -8.90 -3.64
N VAL A 76 -24.91 -7.74 -3.30
CA VAL A 76 -24.44 -6.94 -2.16
C VAL A 76 -24.38 -7.82 -0.90
N GLY A 77 -23.29 -7.70 -0.15
CA GLY A 77 -23.04 -8.52 1.04
C GLY A 77 -22.31 -9.83 0.77
N THR A 78 -21.99 -10.18 -0.48
CA THR A 78 -21.14 -11.34 -0.77
C THR A 78 -19.76 -11.13 -0.14
N LYS A 79 -19.38 -12.06 0.75
CA LYS A 79 -18.08 -12.05 1.44
C LYS A 79 -17.09 -12.90 0.65
N VAL A 80 -15.96 -12.30 0.29
CA VAL A 80 -14.88 -12.94 -0.44
C VAL A 80 -13.65 -12.97 0.45
N LYS A 81 -13.13 -14.17 0.71
CA LYS A 81 -11.99 -14.41 1.60
C LYS A 81 -10.74 -14.63 0.77
N ASN A 82 -9.57 -14.36 1.37
CA ASN A 82 -8.27 -14.63 0.76
C ASN A 82 -8.10 -13.90 -0.58
N ILE A 83 -8.26 -12.57 -0.57
CA ILE A 83 -8.02 -11.75 -1.76
C ILE A 83 -6.53 -11.67 -2.08
N ARG A 84 -6.21 -11.50 -3.36
CA ARG A 84 -4.87 -11.20 -3.83
C ARG A 84 -4.88 -9.85 -4.53
N LEU A 85 -3.95 -9.00 -4.18
CA LEU A 85 -3.77 -7.68 -4.77
C LEU A 85 -2.95 -7.82 -6.05
N VAL A 86 -3.40 -7.19 -7.13
CA VAL A 86 -2.74 -7.27 -8.44
C VAL A 86 -2.74 -5.89 -9.08
N ASP A 87 -1.62 -5.49 -9.67
CA ASP A 87 -1.56 -4.28 -10.49
C ASP A 87 -2.26 -4.52 -11.84
N GLY A 88 -3.35 -3.78 -12.10
CA GLY A 88 -4.10 -3.84 -13.35
C GLY A 88 -5.34 -2.96 -13.35
N ASP A 89 -6.20 -3.11 -14.38
CA ASP A 89 -7.50 -2.41 -14.41
C ASP A 89 -8.49 -2.90 -13.33
N HIS A 90 -8.26 -4.13 -12.86
CA HIS A 90 -8.94 -4.73 -11.72
C HIS A 90 -7.90 -5.07 -10.65
N ASP A 91 -7.97 -4.34 -9.54
CA ASP A 91 -6.93 -4.33 -8.50
C ASP A 91 -6.96 -5.57 -7.59
N ILE A 92 -8.08 -6.33 -7.60
CA ILE A 92 -8.33 -7.41 -6.65
C ILE A 92 -8.62 -8.69 -7.42
N ASP A 93 -7.77 -9.69 -7.29
CA ASP A 93 -8.01 -11.05 -7.73
C ASP A 93 -8.55 -11.86 -6.55
N CYS A 94 -9.68 -12.54 -6.75
CA CYS A 94 -10.34 -13.25 -5.68
C CYS A 94 -11.03 -14.51 -6.19
N LYS A 95 -11.22 -15.49 -5.31
CA LYS A 95 -11.91 -16.72 -5.63
C LYS A 95 -13.21 -16.79 -4.84
N ILE A 96 -14.31 -16.92 -5.54
CA ILE A 96 -15.65 -17.07 -4.97
C ILE A 96 -16.07 -18.52 -5.15
N ASP A 97 -16.40 -19.20 -4.05
CA ASP A 97 -16.91 -20.56 -4.09
C ASP A 97 -18.21 -20.63 -4.91
N GLY A 98 -18.21 -21.46 -5.95
CA GLY A 98 -19.34 -21.64 -6.88
C GLY A 98 -19.35 -20.74 -8.13
N ILE A 99 -18.56 -19.67 -8.17
CA ILE A 99 -18.39 -18.81 -9.36
C ILE A 99 -16.98 -18.96 -9.97
N GLY A 100 -15.97 -19.22 -9.16
CA GLY A 100 -14.58 -19.39 -9.58
C GLY A 100 -13.70 -18.18 -9.28
N ALA A 101 -12.56 -18.10 -9.97
CA ALA A 101 -11.66 -16.95 -9.86
C ALA A 101 -12.24 -15.76 -10.64
N MET A 102 -12.31 -14.61 -9.99
CA MET A 102 -12.86 -13.38 -10.56
C MET A 102 -12.01 -12.19 -10.10
N LYS A 103 -11.85 -11.23 -11.01
CA LYS A 103 -11.22 -9.95 -10.70
C LYS A 103 -12.28 -8.90 -10.38
N LEU A 104 -12.07 -8.14 -9.32
CA LEU A 104 -12.95 -7.08 -8.83
C LEU A 104 -12.19 -5.75 -8.78
N LYS A 105 -12.95 -4.66 -8.85
CA LYS A 105 -12.41 -3.31 -8.70
C LYS A 105 -12.57 -2.87 -7.25
N SER A 106 -11.51 -2.25 -6.72
CA SER A 106 -11.41 -1.74 -5.35
C SER A 106 -12.57 -0.83 -4.92
N GLN A 107 -13.11 -0.03 -5.85
CA GLN A 107 -14.27 0.85 -5.64
C GLN A 107 -15.61 0.16 -5.31
N PHE A 108 -15.74 -1.16 -5.50
CA PHE A 108 -16.98 -1.91 -5.27
C PHE A 108 -16.91 -2.88 -4.09
N VAL A 109 -15.80 -2.85 -3.36
CA VAL A 109 -15.59 -3.69 -2.19
C VAL A 109 -15.31 -2.83 -0.97
N LYS A 110 -15.61 -3.38 0.20
CA LYS A 110 -15.20 -2.86 1.51
C LYS A 110 -14.45 -3.94 2.27
N LYS A 111 -13.46 -3.56 3.07
CA LYS A 111 -12.87 -4.46 4.06
C LYS A 111 -13.95 -4.96 5.03
N ALA A 112 -13.96 -6.27 5.28
CA ALA A 112 -15.00 -6.97 6.02
C ALA A 112 -14.64 -7.23 7.49
#